data_AF-A0A959EMH1-F1
#
_entry.id   AF-A0A959EMH1-F1
#
_cell.length_a   1.000
_cell.length_b   1.000
_cell.length_c   1.000
_cell.angle_alpha   90.00
_cell.angle_beta   90.00
_cell.angle_gamma   90.00
#
_symmetry.space_group_name_H-M   'P 1'
#
loop_
_entity.id
_entity.type
_entity.pdbx_description
1 polymer ?
#
loop_
_entity_poly.entity_id
_entity_poly.type
_entity_poly.pdbx_seq_one_letter_code
_entity_poly.pdbx_strand_id
1 'polypeptide(L)' 'LGLKPVERRVDIAELEQLLQNGRLREAFGAGTAAMVAPIREIGINGRDYPVPVESDAYMFKAKALLEDMR' A
#
# COMPACT_ATOMS: atom_id res chain seq x y z
N LEU A 1 -16.00 -4.09 -4.49
CA LEU A 1 -14.56 -3.70 -4.50
C LEU A 1 -13.67 -4.63 -5.34
N GLY A 2 -14.12 -5.84 -5.73
CA GLY A 2 -13.49 -6.64 -6.81
C GLY A 2 -12.13 -7.29 -6.49
N LEU A 3 -11.50 -6.91 -5.39
CA LEU A 3 -10.26 -7.49 -4.89
C LEU A 3 -10.55 -8.71 -4.02
N LYS A 4 -9.75 -9.77 -4.18
CA LYS A 4 -9.76 -10.94 -3.29
C LYS A 4 -8.75 -10.70 -2.17
N PRO A 5 -9.17 -10.52 -0.90
CA PRO A 5 -8.24 -10.30 0.20
C PRO A 5 -7.44 -11.57 0.50
N VAL A 6 -6.19 -11.40 0.89
CA VAL A 6 -5.30 -12.48 1.36
C VAL A 6 -4.54 -11.98 2.57
N GLU A 7 -4.60 -12.73 3.66
CA GLU A 7 -3.77 -12.52 4.84
C GLU A 7 -2.65 -13.55 4.83
N ARG A 8 -1.41 -13.06 4.75
CA ARG A 8 -0.21 -13.91 4.77
C ARG A 8 1.00 -13.10 5.21
N ARG A 9 2.08 -13.81 5.56
CA ARG A 9 3.40 -13.19 5.66
C ARG A 9 3.88 -12.77 4.27
N VAL A 10 4.55 -11.63 4.22
CA VAL A 10 5.18 -11.07 3.01
C VAL A 10 6.68 -11.07 3.25
N ASP A 11 7.44 -11.74 2.37
CA ASP A 11 8.89 -11.78 2.46
C ASP A 11 9.51 -10.49 1.92
N ILE A 12 10.59 -10.03 2.55
CA ILE A 12 11.30 -8.82 2.11
C ILE A 12 11.85 -8.99 0.69
N ALA A 13 12.35 -10.18 0.35
CA ALA A 13 12.85 -10.48 -0.99
C ALA A 13 11.74 -10.44 -2.06
N GLU A 14 10.53 -10.91 -1.72
CA GLU A 14 9.37 -10.80 -2.61
C GLU A 14 8.98 -9.32 -2.81
N LEU A 15 8.91 -8.56 -1.72
CA LEU A 15 8.57 -7.15 -1.77
C LEU A 15 9.58 -6.35 -2.61
N GLU A 16 10.87 -6.60 -2.41
CA GLU A 16 11.95 -5.98 -3.18
C GLU A 16 11.83 -6.30 -4.68
N GLN A 17 11.56 -7.56 -5.04
CA GLN A 17 11.33 -7.97 -6.43
C GLN A 17 10.09 -7.29 -7.03
N LEU A 18 9.00 -7.13 -6.27
CA LEU A 18 7.79 -6.45 -6.75
C LEU A 18 8.03 -4.97 -6.99
N LEU A 19 8.80 -4.32 -6.13
CA LEU A 19 9.21 -2.91 -6.27
C LEU A 19 10.11 -2.74 -7.49
N GLN A 20 11.13 -3.58 -7.64
CA GLN A 20 12.07 -3.52 -8.78
C GLN A 20 11.37 -3.77 -10.12
N ASN A 21 10.41 -4.69 -10.16
CA ASN A 21 9.68 -5.05 -11.38
C ASN A 21 8.46 -4.15 -11.65
N GLY A 22 8.23 -3.11 -10.85
CA GLY A 22 7.08 -2.20 -11.00
C GLY A 22 5.72 -2.88 -10.83
N ARG A 23 5.67 -4.00 -10.11
CA ARG A 23 4.45 -4.79 -9.88
C ARG A 23 3.68 -4.36 -8.64
N LEU A 24 4.32 -3.67 -7.69
CA LEU A 24 3.65 -3.07 -6.55
C LEU A 24 2.84 -1.85 -7.03
N ARG A 25 1.52 -1.85 -6.75
CA ARG A 25 0.59 -0.80 -7.22
C ARG A 25 0.35 0.31 -6.21
N GLU A 26 0.28 -0.04 -4.94
CA GLU A 26 0.07 0.89 -3.83
C GLU A 26 0.51 0.21 -2.53
N ALA A 27 0.86 1.00 -1.52
CA ALA A 27 1.07 0.52 -0.17
C ALA A 27 0.60 1.61 0.81
N PHE A 28 -0.09 1.19 1.86
CA PHE A 28 -0.62 2.11 2.87
C PHE A 28 -0.71 1.42 4.23
N GLY A 29 -0.49 2.19 5.29
CA GLY A 29 -0.85 1.79 6.65
C GLY A 29 -2.32 2.06 6.91
N ALA A 30 -2.97 1.20 7.69
CA ALA A 30 -4.32 1.45 8.18
C ALA A 30 -4.33 1.37 9.71
N GLY A 31 -5.10 2.27 10.36
CA GLY A 31 -5.17 2.30 11.82
C GLY A 31 -5.96 3.49 12.36
N THR A 32 -6.30 3.46 13.65
CA THR A 32 -7.19 4.44 14.30
C THR A 32 -6.74 5.88 14.14
N ALA A 33 -5.42 6.12 14.14
CA ALA A 33 -4.85 7.47 14.09
C ALA A 33 -4.92 8.12 12.70
N ALA A 34 -4.94 7.34 11.61
CA ALA A 34 -4.82 7.88 10.25
C ALA A 34 -5.87 7.36 9.25
N MET A 35 -6.68 6.37 9.65
CA MET A 35 -7.56 5.54 8.82
C MET A 35 -6.82 4.83 7.67
N VAL A 36 -6.24 5.60 6.75
CA VAL A 36 -5.38 5.18 5.64
C VAL A 36 -4.24 6.18 5.46
N ALA A 37 -2.99 5.72 5.56
CA ALA A 37 -1.77 6.52 5.40
C ALA A 37 -0.94 5.99 4.20
N PRO A 38 -0.87 6.72 3.06
CA PRO A 38 -0.08 6.32 1.91
C PRO A 38 1.42 6.21 2.22
N ILE A 39 2.06 5.17 1.69
CA ILE A 39 3.52 4.98 1.72
C ILE A 39 4.06 5.41 0.36
N ARG A 40 4.98 6.38 0.32
CA ARG A 40 5.61 6.88 -0.92
C ARG A 40 6.96 6.24 -1.21
N GLU A 41 7.60 5.69 -0.19
CA GLU A 41 8.94 5.13 -0.29
C GLU A 41 9.11 4.00 0.72
N ILE A 42 9.78 2.93 0.32
CA ILE A 42 10.14 1.79 1.17
C ILE A 42 11.65 1.60 1.09
N GLY A 43 12.32 1.75 2.23
CA GLY A 43 13.75 1.46 2.36
C GLY A 43 14.00 -0.03 2.62
N ILE A 44 14.76 -0.70 1.75
CA ILE A 44 15.18 -2.10 1.90
C ILE A 44 16.68 -2.19 1.68
N ASN A 45 17.42 -2.77 2.63
CA ASN A 45 18.88 -2.97 2.55
C ASN A 45 19.68 -1.69 2.20
N GLY A 46 19.25 -0.55 2.72
CA GLY A 46 19.91 0.74 2.46
C GLY A 46 19.60 1.35 1.09
N ARG A 47 18.64 0.79 0.35
CA ARG A 47 18.12 1.35 -0.90
C ARG A 47 16.67 1.74 -0.75
N ASP A 48 16.36 2.94 -1.21
CA ASP A 48 15.01 3.47 -1.22
C ASP A 48 14.30 3.15 -2.53
N TYR A 49 13.09 2.61 -2.41
CA TYR A 49 12.24 2.24 -3.52
C TYR A 49 10.99 3.12 -3.53
N PRO A 50 10.74 3.92 -4.59
CA PRO A 50 9.53 4.71 -4.68
C PRO A 50 8.31 3.81 -4.88
N VAL A 51 7.23 4.14 -4.19
CA VAL A 51 5.93 3.48 -4.32
C VAL A 51 4.98 4.43 -5.05
N PRO A 52 4.35 3.99 -6.15
CA PRO A 52 3.39 4.82 -6.88
C PRO A 52 2.18 5.16 -6.01
N VAL A 53 1.77 6.43 -6.07
CA VAL A 53 0.57 6.94 -5.41
C VAL A 53 -0.30 7.59 -6.47
N GLU A 54 -1.09 6.75 -7.13
CA GLU A 54 -2.01 7.17 -8.19
C GLU A 54 -3.30 7.73 -7.60
N SER A 55 -3.93 8.70 -8.28
CA SER A 55 -5.17 9.33 -7.81
C SER A 55 -6.37 8.39 -7.74
N ASP A 56 -6.36 7.30 -8.53
CA ASP A 56 -7.41 6.28 -8.57
C ASP A 56 -7.14 5.06 -7.68
N ALA A 57 -6.06 5.12 -6.89
CA ALA A 57 -5.63 4.09 -5.95
C ALA A 57 -6.75 3.65 -5.01
N TYR A 58 -6.79 2.35 -4.70
CA TYR A 58 -7.82 1.77 -3.85
C TYR A 58 -7.78 2.36 -2.43
N MET A 59 -6.59 2.71 -1.94
CA MET A 59 -6.42 3.31 -0.61
C MET A 59 -7.29 4.55 -0.40
N PHE A 60 -7.49 5.38 -1.43
CA PHE A 60 -8.37 6.56 -1.33
C PHE A 60 -9.86 6.18 -1.28
N LYS A 61 -10.25 5.14 -2.00
CA LYS A 61 -11.62 4.58 -1.94
C LYS A 61 -11.90 3.97 -0.56
N ALA A 62 -10.93 3.24 -0.01
CA ALA A 62 -11.01 2.68 1.33
C ALA A 62 -11.12 3.78 2.40
N LYS A 63 -10.32 4.85 2.28
CA LYS A 63 -10.40 6.01 3.17
C LYS A 63 -11.78 6.68 3.13
N ALA A 64 -12.29 6.97 1.93
CA ALA A 64 -13.60 7.61 1.77
C ALA A 64 -14.74 6.79 2.37
N LEU A 65 -14.71 5.46 2.19
CA LEU A 65 -15.70 4.56 2.80
C LEU A 65 -15.67 4.61 4.34
N LEU A 66 -14.46 4.60 4.93
CA LEU A 66 -14.31 4.68 6.39
C LEU A 66 -14.74 6.04 6.94
N GLU A 67 -14.53 7.13 6.20
CA GLU A 67 -14.98 8.47 6.56
C GLU A 67 -16.51 8.62 6.48
N ASP A 68 -17.15 8.00 5.49
CA ASP A 68 -18.61 8.01 5.30
C ASP A 68 -19.37 7.23 6.39
N MET A 69 -18.73 6.21 6.98
CA MET A 69 -19.31 5.42 8.07
C MET A 69 -19.28 6.11 9.44
N ARG A 70 -18.76 7.35 9.52
CA ARG A 70 -18.69 8.13 10.76
C ARG A 70 -19.91 9.01 10.97
#